data_AF-A0A2P6RKK6-F1
#
_entry.id   AF-A0A2P6RKK6-F1
#
_cell.length_a   1.000
_cell.length_b   1.000
_cell.length_c   1.000
_cell.angle_alpha   90.00
_cell.angle_beta   90.00
_cell.angle_gamma   90.00
#
_symmetry.space_group_name_H-M   'P 1'
#
loop_
_entity.id
_entity.type
_entity.pdbx_description
1 polymer ?
#
loop_
_entity_poly.entity_id
_entity_poly.type
_entity_poly.pdbx_seq_one_letter_code
_entity_poly.pdbx_strand_id
1 'polypeptide(L)'
;MESLQNILKDKGYVTKVTTVVPSTALGSSYPPSSGEFTQEASSVMPDILKFLASTLSPLMINVYPYFAYKSDPAHVPLDYAQFTSDKPVVRDGNLLYFCLFDAIVDAFLAAMAKAGNGHVRVVVSESGWPSDENGNFTTPELAMTYNHK
;
A
#
# COMPACT_ATOMS: atom_id res chain seq x y z
N MET A 1 -17.13 -11.81 -1.86
CA MET A 1 -17.01 -10.88 -3.00
C MET A 1 -17.88 -11.34 -4.18
N GLU A 2 -17.79 -12.62 -4.57
CA GLU A 2 -18.54 -13.20 -5.70
C GLU A 2 -20.06 -12.97 -5.66
N SER A 3 -20.73 -13.30 -4.55
CA SER A 3 -22.19 -13.15 -4.44
C SER A 3 -22.66 -11.72 -4.71
N LEU A 4 -21.93 -10.73 -4.18
CA LEU A 4 -22.24 -9.31 -4.41
C LEU A 4 -22.01 -8.92 -5.87
N GLN A 5 -20.91 -9.36 -6.48
CA GLN A 5 -20.61 -9.05 -7.87
C GLN A 5 -21.64 -9.67 -8.83
N ASN A 6 -22.12 -10.88 -8.53
CA ASN A 6 -23.17 -11.54 -9.30
C ASN A 6 -24.48 -10.76 -9.21
N ILE A 7 -24.92 -10.37 -8.01
CA ILE A 7 -26.14 -9.56 -7.84
C ILE A 7 -26.02 -8.22 -8.59
N LEU A 8 -24.88 -7.54 -8.52
CA LEU A 8 -24.66 -6.29 -9.24
C LEU A 8 -24.77 -6.49 -10.76
N LYS A 9 -24.16 -7.55 -11.28
CA LYS A 9 -24.21 -7.91 -12.69
C LYS A 9 -25.64 -8.26 -13.13
N ASP A 10 -26.37 -9.05 -12.35
CA ASP A 10 -27.75 -9.47 -12.64
C ASP A 10 -28.72 -8.28 -12.67
N LYS A 11 -28.42 -7.23 -11.88
CA LYS A 11 -29.17 -5.97 -11.89
C LYS A 11 -28.68 -4.96 -12.95
N GLY A 12 -27.67 -5.30 -13.75
CA GLY A 12 -27.14 -4.45 -14.80
C GLY A 12 -26.22 -3.31 -14.31
N TYR A 13 -25.74 -3.37 -13.06
CA TYR A 13 -24.78 -2.39 -12.54
C TYR A 13 -23.36 -2.71 -13.01
N VAL A 14 -22.59 -1.66 -13.32
CA VAL A 14 -21.18 -1.76 -13.73
C VAL A 14 -20.20 -1.61 -12.56
N THR A 15 -20.70 -1.50 -11.34
CA THR A 15 -19.92 -1.32 -10.10
C THR A 15 -18.97 -2.50 -9.87
N LYS A 16 -17.72 -2.18 -9.52
CA LYS A 16 -16.67 -3.14 -9.22
C LYS A 16 -16.64 -3.48 -7.74
N VAL A 17 -16.60 -4.77 -7.42
CA VAL A 17 -16.41 -5.24 -6.04
C VAL A 17 -14.93 -5.45 -5.79
N THR A 18 -14.42 -4.87 -4.70
CA THR A 18 -13.04 -5.02 -4.25
C THR A 18 -12.98 -5.22 -2.74
N THR A 19 -11.77 -5.35 -2.20
CA THR A 19 -11.46 -5.39 -0.78
C THR A 19 -10.26 -4.50 -0.49
N VAL A 20 -10.15 -4.05 0.76
CA VAL A 20 -9.04 -3.24 1.26
C VAL A 20 -8.04 -4.12 2.00
N VAL A 21 -6.75 -3.90 1.77
CA VAL A 21 -5.65 -4.62 2.43
C VAL A 21 -4.75 -3.61 3.17
N PRO A 22 -4.52 -3.79 4.48
CA PRO A 22 -3.62 -2.92 5.23
C PRO A 22 -2.15 -3.22 4.91
N SER A 23 -1.26 -2.23 5.07
CA SER A 23 0.19 -2.41 4.92
C SER A 23 0.77 -3.51 5.83
N THR A 24 0.12 -3.84 6.94
CA THR A 24 0.51 -4.95 7.84
C THR A 24 0.34 -6.34 7.22
N ALA A 25 -0.32 -6.45 6.06
CA ALA A 25 -0.38 -7.69 5.28
C ALA A 25 0.94 -8.01 4.57
N LEU A 26 1.88 -7.05 4.47
CA LEU A 26 3.23 -7.30 3.99
C LEU A 26 4.08 -7.88 5.12
N GLY A 27 4.64 -9.08 4.91
CA GLY A 27 5.62 -9.70 5.80
C GLY A 27 7.05 -9.26 5.51
N SER A 28 7.33 -8.90 4.25
CA SER A 28 8.58 -8.25 3.83
C SER A 28 8.24 -7.08 2.91
N SER A 29 8.97 -5.97 3.04
CA SER A 29 8.77 -4.77 2.23
C SER A 29 10.05 -3.98 1.95
N TYR A 30 11.21 -4.49 2.40
CA TYR A 30 12.50 -3.84 2.18
C TYR A 30 13.58 -4.83 1.68
N PRO A 31 14.22 -4.57 0.52
CA PRO A 31 13.85 -3.50 -0.42
C PRO A 31 12.47 -3.76 -1.07
N PRO A 32 11.82 -2.78 -1.72
CA PRO A 32 10.46 -2.96 -2.26
C PRO A 32 10.27 -4.19 -3.15
N SER A 33 11.24 -4.55 -3.99
CA SER A 33 11.24 -5.74 -4.85
C SER A 33 11.20 -7.06 -4.07
N SER A 34 11.62 -7.07 -2.79
CA SER A 34 11.47 -8.22 -1.92
C SER A 34 10.08 -8.33 -1.29
N GLY A 35 9.17 -7.41 -1.61
CA GLY A 35 7.79 -7.37 -1.13
C GLY A 35 7.11 -8.73 -1.15
N GLU A 36 6.63 -9.19 0.00
CA GLU A 36 5.93 -10.46 0.20
C GLU A 36 4.81 -10.31 1.22
N PHE A 37 3.69 -10.99 0.97
CA PHE A 37 2.60 -11.08 1.95
C PHE A 37 3.04 -11.93 3.16
N THR A 38 2.44 -11.66 4.32
CA THR A 38 2.56 -12.54 5.49
C THR A 38 2.05 -13.95 5.17
N GLN A 39 2.41 -14.94 6.00
CA GLN A 39 1.89 -16.30 5.85
C GLN A 39 0.35 -16.35 5.86
N GLU A 40 -0.28 -15.56 6.73
CA GLU A 40 -1.74 -15.44 6.79
C GLU A 40 -2.31 -14.84 5.49
N ALA A 41 -1.79 -13.68 5.05
CA ALA A 41 -2.29 -13.02 3.85
C ALA A 41 -2.03 -13.85 2.58
N SER A 42 -0.85 -14.47 2.46
CA SER A 42 -0.51 -15.35 1.32
C SER A 42 -1.43 -16.56 1.18
N SER A 43 -2.10 -17.00 2.24
CA SER A 43 -3.06 -18.10 2.18
C SER A 43 -4.37 -17.74 1.46
N VAL A 44 -4.71 -16.44 1.35
CA VAL A 44 -5.97 -15.95 0.77
C VAL A 44 -5.79 -15.03 -0.43
N MET A 45 -4.66 -14.32 -0.51
CA MET A 45 -4.41 -13.33 -1.57
C MET A 45 -4.46 -13.90 -2.99
N PRO A 46 -3.96 -15.12 -3.29
CA PRO A 46 -4.08 -15.69 -4.64
C PRO A 46 -5.53 -15.76 -5.15
N ASP A 47 -6.48 -16.18 -4.30
CA ASP A 47 -7.89 -16.29 -4.66
C ASP A 47 -8.56 -14.90 -4.80
N ILE A 48 -8.22 -13.97 -3.91
CA ILE A 48 -8.67 -12.57 -4.00
C ILE A 48 -8.20 -11.96 -5.32
N LEU A 49 -6.91 -12.08 -5.65
CA LEU A 49 -6.33 -11.53 -6.88
C LEU A 49 -6.93 -12.16 -8.14
N LYS A 50 -7.20 -13.47 -8.11
CA LYS A 50 -7.89 -14.17 -9.20
C LYS A 50 -9.31 -13.62 -9.42
N PHE A 51 -10.06 -13.40 -8.33
CA PHE A 51 -11.38 -12.78 -8.41
C PHE A 51 -11.31 -11.37 -8.98
N LEU A 52 -10.38 -10.53 -8.48
CA LEU A 52 -10.23 -9.15 -8.92
C LEU A 52 -9.85 -9.07 -10.40
N ALA A 53 -8.93 -9.92 -10.85
CA ALA A 53 -8.53 -10.00 -12.26
C ALA A 53 -9.70 -10.40 -13.17
N SER A 54 -10.48 -11.43 -12.80
CA SER A 54 -11.62 -11.89 -13.61
C SER A 54 -12.75 -10.85 -13.72
N THR A 55 -12.83 -9.92 -12.77
CA THR A 55 -13.86 -8.87 -12.73
C THR A 55 -13.34 -7.50 -13.18
N LEU A 56 -12.04 -7.38 -13.52
CA LEU A 56 -11.34 -6.12 -13.81
C LEU A 56 -11.43 -5.10 -12.66
N SER A 57 -11.53 -5.60 -11.43
CA SER A 57 -11.58 -4.79 -10.21
C SER A 57 -10.16 -4.55 -9.69
N PRO A 58 -9.86 -3.36 -9.13
CA PRO A 58 -8.55 -3.11 -8.50
C PRO A 58 -8.46 -3.82 -7.15
N LEU A 59 -7.26 -3.98 -6.60
CA LEU A 59 -7.04 -4.18 -5.16
C LEU A 59 -6.93 -2.80 -4.50
N MET A 60 -7.62 -2.61 -3.37
CA MET A 60 -7.43 -1.40 -2.57
C MET A 60 -6.42 -1.66 -1.45
N ILE A 61 -5.51 -0.71 -1.23
CA ILE A 61 -4.50 -0.81 -0.16
C ILE A 61 -4.49 0.45 0.70
N ASN A 62 -4.25 0.26 2.00
CA ASN A 62 -4.04 1.37 2.93
C ASN A 62 -2.53 1.58 3.12
N VAL A 63 -2.05 2.77 2.75
CA VAL A 63 -0.62 3.14 2.75
C VAL A 63 -0.38 4.28 3.71
N TYR A 64 0.31 3.99 4.81
CA TYR A 64 0.55 4.96 5.88
C TYR A 64 2.04 4.99 6.27
N PRO A 65 2.88 5.78 5.55
CA PRO A 65 4.29 6.00 5.88
C PRO A 65 4.54 6.42 7.33
N TYR A 66 3.59 7.16 7.92
CA TYR A 66 3.60 7.54 9.33
C TYR A 66 3.89 6.37 10.28
N PHE A 67 3.24 5.21 10.09
CA PHE A 67 3.42 4.09 11.02
C PHE A 67 4.84 3.49 10.95
N ALA A 68 5.41 3.42 9.75
CA ALA A 68 6.80 2.96 9.58
C ALA A 68 7.80 3.96 10.19
N TYR A 69 7.61 5.26 9.95
CA TYR A 69 8.42 6.31 10.57
C TYR A 69 8.34 6.28 12.10
N LYS A 70 7.11 6.20 12.66
CA LYS A 70 6.90 6.12 14.10
C LYS A 70 7.57 4.89 14.71
N SER A 71 7.51 3.74 14.03
CA SER A 71 8.02 2.47 14.55
C SER A 71 9.54 2.39 14.53
N ASP A 72 10.20 3.01 13.55
CA ASP A 72 11.66 2.98 13.42
C ASP A 72 12.23 4.31 12.88
N PRO A 73 12.16 5.40 13.67
CA PRO A 73 12.61 6.72 13.22
C PRO A 73 14.13 6.82 13.06
N ALA A 74 14.89 5.82 13.54
CA ALA A 74 16.33 5.76 13.37
C ALA A 74 16.74 5.33 11.95
N HIS A 75 15.94 4.49 11.31
CA HIS A 75 16.24 3.95 9.97
C HIS A 75 15.24 4.40 8.89
N VAL A 76 14.10 4.97 9.28
CA VAL A 76 13.15 5.62 8.38
C VAL A 76 13.27 7.14 8.54
N PRO A 77 13.97 7.84 7.62
CA PRO A 77 14.10 9.29 7.71
C PRO A 77 12.74 9.99 7.56
N LEU A 78 12.55 11.10 8.28
CA LEU A 78 11.30 11.85 8.23
C LEU A 78 11.03 12.42 6.83
N ASP A 79 12.06 12.94 6.16
CA ASP A 79 11.95 13.50 4.81
C ASP A 79 11.54 12.46 3.76
N TYR A 80 11.96 11.21 3.95
CA TYR A 80 11.50 10.06 3.17
C TYR A 80 10.01 9.78 3.37
N ALA A 81 9.54 9.84 4.62
CA ALA A 81 8.15 9.58 4.96
C ALA A 81 7.20 10.76 4.60
N GLN A 82 7.73 11.96 4.42
CA GLN A 82 7.00 13.23 4.19
C GLN A 82 7.03 13.73 2.73
N PHE A 83 7.55 12.95 1.78
CA PHE A 83 7.75 13.39 0.38
C PHE A 83 8.58 14.67 0.25
N THR A 84 9.61 14.83 1.09
CA THR A 84 10.50 16.01 1.09
C THR A 84 11.97 15.65 0.91
N SER A 85 12.31 14.38 0.69
CA SER A 85 13.69 14.00 0.40
C SER A 85 14.11 14.48 -0.99
N ASP A 86 15.30 15.08 -1.08
CA ASP A 86 15.90 15.60 -2.32
C ASP A 86 16.79 14.58 -3.03
N LYS A 87 17.05 13.45 -2.38
CA LYS A 87 17.90 12.36 -2.84
C LYS A 87 17.20 11.01 -2.63
N PRO A 88 17.56 9.98 -3.40
CA PRO A 88 16.98 8.67 -3.18
C PRO A 88 17.45 8.11 -1.82
N VAL A 89 16.49 7.62 -1.04
CA VAL A 89 16.71 7.02 0.29
C VAL A 89 16.90 5.52 0.17
N VAL A 90 16.16 4.88 -0.76
CA VAL A 90 16.32 3.46 -1.09
C VAL A 90 16.68 3.31 -2.55
N ARG A 91 17.69 2.48 -2.82
CA ARG A 91 18.02 1.99 -4.16
C ARG A 91 17.74 0.50 -4.22
N ASP A 92 16.90 0.10 -5.16
CA ASP A 92 16.49 -1.28 -5.35
C ASP A 92 16.75 -1.69 -6.80
N GLY A 93 17.93 -2.28 -7.02
CA GLY A 93 18.48 -2.46 -8.37
C GLY A 93 18.61 -1.13 -9.12
N ASN A 94 17.74 -0.94 -10.11
CA ASN A 94 17.68 0.27 -10.95
C ASN A 94 16.59 1.26 -10.50
N LEU A 95 15.74 0.88 -9.54
CA LEU A 95 14.70 1.76 -9.00
C LEU A 95 15.28 2.61 -7.86
N LEU A 96 14.83 3.85 -7.81
CA LEU A 96 15.25 4.85 -6.83
C LEU A 96 14.01 5.41 -6.14
N TYR A 97 13.95 5.28 -4.82
CA TYR A 97 12.82 5.72 -4.02
C TYR A 97 13.18 6.98 -3.25
N PHE A 98 12.46 8.05 -3.53
CA PHE A 98 12.57 9.36 -2.88
C PHE A 98 11.53 9.52 -1.77
N CYS A 99 10.45 8.74 -1.81
CA CYS A 99 9.43 8.73 -0.77
C CYS A 99 9.05 7.30 -0.36
N LEU A 100 8.69 7.14 0.92
CA LEU A 100 8.31 5.85 1.49
C LEU A 100 6.96 5.35 0.96
N PHE A 101 6.08 6.26 0.55
CA PHE A 101 4.81 5.92 -0.08
C PHE A 101 5.02 5.06 -1.33
N ASP A 102 5.87 5.50 -2.26
CA ASP A 102 6.17 4.76 -3.49
C ASP A 102 6.77 3.38 -3.18
N ALA A 103 7.67 3.32 -2.19
CA ALA A 103 8.30 2.07 -1.78
C ALA A 103 7.29 1.07 -1.19
N ILE A 104 6.32 1.53 -0.40
CA ILE A 104 5.26 0.66 0.14
C ILE A 104 4.34 0.17 -0.98
N VAL A 105 3.97 1.04 -1.92
CA VAL A 105 3.12 0.68 -3.07
C VAL A 105 3.84 -0.37 -3.93
N ASP A 106 5.12 -0.19 -4.24
CA ASP A 106 5.86 -1.14 -5.06
C ASP A 106 6.10 -2.47 -4.33
N ALA A 107 6.25 -2.44 -3.00
CA ALA A 107 6.28 -3.67 -2.20
C ALA A 107 4.97 -4.48 -2.30
N PHE A 108 3.81 -3.81 -2.35
CA PHE A 108 2.55 -4.49 -2.65
C PHE A 108 2.54 -5.10 -4.06
N LEU A 109 3.03 -4.38 -5.07
CA LEU A 109 3.11 -4.89 -6.44
C LEU A 109 4.00 -6.12 -6.53
N ALA A 110 5.16 -6.11 -5.86
CA ALA A 110 6.06 -7.26 -5.76
C ALA A 110 5.37 -8.45 -5.06
N ALA A 111 4.69 -8.22 -3.94
CA ALA A 111 3.96 -9.26 -3.21
C ALA A 111 2.83 -9.87 -4.06
N MET A 112 2.09 -9.05 -4.79
CA MET A 112 1.03 -9.49 -5.71
C MET A 112 1.58 -10.34 -6.86
N ALA A 113 2.72 -9.95 -7.43
CA ALA A 113 3.39 -10.74 -8.46
C ALA A 113 3.77 -12.13 -7.94
N LYS A 114 4.33 -12.22 -6.72
CA LYS A 114 4.67 -13.50 -6.06
C LYS A 114 3.44 -14.32 -5.68
N ALA A 115 2.32 -13.68 -5.35
CA ALA A 115 1.04 -14.32 -5.09
C ALA A 115 0.29 -14.79 -6.36
N GLY A 116 0.92 -14.67 -7.54
CA GLY A 116 0.43 -15.23 -8.79
C GLY A 116 -0.33 -14.26 -9.68
N ASN A 117 -0.41 -12.97 -9.35
CA ASN A 117 -1.02 -11.98 -10.24
C ASN A 117 -0.51 -10.55 -10.01
N GLY A 118 0.49 -10.14 -10.79
CA GLY A 118 1.03 -8.76 -10.79
C GLY A 118 0.28 -7.78 -11.70
N HIS A 119 -0.83 -8.17 -12.33
CA HIS A 119 -1.55 -7.33 -13.31
C HIS A 119 -2.83 -6.70 -12.75
N VAL A 120 -3.28 -7.10 -11.56
CA VAL A 120 -4.38 -6.43 -10.87
C VAL A 120 -3.93 -5.01 -10.53
N ARG A 121 -4.74 -4.02 -10.92
CA ARG A 121 -4.47 -2.61 -10.61
C ARG A 121 -4.55 -2.38 -9.10
N VAL A 122 -3.70 -1.51 -8.58
CA VAL A 122 -3.74 -1.07 -7.19
C VAL A 122 -4.38 0.31 -7.11
N VAL A 123 -5.19 0.53 -6.07
CA VAL A 123 -5.72 1.84 -5.68
C VAL A 123 -5.38 2.06 -4.21
N VAL A 124 -4.79 3.21 -3.88
CA VAL A 124 -4.61 3.57 -2.48
C VAL A 124 -5.94 4.09 -1.95
N SER A 125 -6.58 3.34 -1.06
CA SER A 125 -7.87 3.68 -0.47
C SER A 125 -7.73 4.61 0.73
N GLU A 126 -6.62 4.52 1.45
CA GLU A 126 -6.33 5.40 2.57
C GLU A 126 -4.84 5.74 2.63
N SER A 127 -4.58 6.99 2.97
CA SER A 127 -3.27 7.50 3.32
C SER A 127 -3.42 8.78 4.13
N GLY A 128 -2.48 9.07 5.01
CA GLY A 128 -2.49 10.30 5.77
C GLY A 128 -1.44 10.34 6.87
N TRP A 129 -1.40 11.47 7.57
CA TRP A 129 -0.53 11.68 8.71
C TRP A 129 -1.31 12.36 9.85
N PRO A 130 -1.30 11.82 11.08
CA PRO A 130 -2.08 12.39 12.19
C PRO A 130 -1.53 13.74 12.65
N SER A 131 -2.43 14.65 13.07
CA SER A 131 -2.06 15.99 13.52
C SER A 131 -1.74 16.11 15.01
N ASP A 132 -2.03 15.07 15.83
CA ASP A 132 -1.85 15.11 17.28
C ASP A 132 -1.76 13.69 17.89
N GLU A 133 -1.70 13.60 19.23
CA GLU A 133 -1.73 12.41 20.10
C GLU A 133 -0.44 11.59 20.20
N ASN A 134 0.63 11.99 19.52
CA ASN A 134 1.90 11.26 19.55
C ASN A 134 3.14 12.18 19.54
N GLY A 135 3.04 13.32 20.23
CA GLY A 135 4.13 14.27 20.42
C GLY A 135 4.74 14.74 19.11
N ASN A 136 6.07 14.81 19.05
CA ASN A 136 6.79 15.34 17.88
C ASN A 136 6.65 14.49 16.59
N PHE A 137 6.02 13.32 16.67
CA PHE A 137 5.72 12.49 15.49
C PHE A 137 4.43 12.92 14.77
N THR A 138 3.58 13.71 15.43
CA THR A 138 2.25 14.10 14.95
C THR A 138 2.01 15.56 15.32
N THR A 139 2.18 16.46 14.35
CA THR A 139 1.84 17.87 14.51
C THR A 139 0.96 18.31 13.34
N PRO A 140 0.18 19.40 13.47
CA PRO A 140 -0.57 19.96 12.34
C PRO A 140 0.33 20.26 11.13
N GLU A 141 1.57 20.69 11.35
CA GLU A 141 2.54 20.96 10.28
C GLU A 141 2.99 19.68 9.58
N LEU A 142 3.25 18.60 10.32
CA LEU A 142 3.58 17.30 9.73
C LEU A 142 2.39 16.71 8.96
N ALA A 143 1.18 16.84 9.50
CA ALA A 143 -0.05 16.41 8.83
C ALA A 143 -0.29 17.18 7.53
N MET A 144 -0.12 18.50 7.56
CA MET A 144 -0.24 19.37 6.39
C MET A 144 0.84 19.06 5.34
N THR A 145 2.09 18.85 5.77
CA THR A 145 3.20 18.55 4.86
C THR A 145 2.95 17.26 4.07
N TYR A 146 2.45 16.23 4.73
CA TYR A 146 2.14 14.95 4.10
C TYR A 146 0.91 15.02 3.18
N ASN A 147 -0.20 15.60 3.67
CA ASN A 147 -1.49 15.56 2.97
C ASN A 147 -1.60 16.54 1.79
N HIS A 148 -0.65 17.46 1.61
CA HIS A 148 -0.63 18.43 0.50
C HIS A 148 0.24 17.98 -0.69
N LYS A 149 0.56 16.69 -0.78
CA LYS A 149 1.40 16.10 -1.82
C LYS A 149 0.60 15.47 -2.94
#